data_AF-A0A655AQ96-F1
#
_entry.id   AF-A0A655AQ96-F1
#
_cell.length_a   1.000
_cell.length_b   1.000
_cell.length_c   1.000
_cell.angle_alpha   90.00
_cell.angle_beta   90.00
_cell.angle_gamma   90.00
#
_symmetry.space_group_name_H-M   'P 1'
#
loop_
_entity.id
_entity.type
_entity.pdbx_description
1 polymer ?
#
loop_
_entity_poly.entity_id
_entity_poly.type
_entity_poly.pdbx_seq_one_letter_code
_entity_poly.pdbx_strand_id
1 'polypeptide(L)' 'MNRTIACNDSIVSVSGMSNTVVITGHCTSLTVSGMRNSVTVDSVDTIEAAGFNNEVTYHSGSPKISNAGGSNSVQQG' A
#
# COMPACT_ATOMS: atom_id res chain seq x y z
N MET A 1 -14.61 7.99 0.18
CA MET A 1 -13.94 8.95 -0.73
C MET A 1 -12.62 8.33 -1.11
N ASN A 2 -12.33 8.23 -2.40
CA ASN A 2 -11.14 7.53 -2.90
C ASN A 2 -10.10 8.59 -3.27
N ARG A 3 -8.86 8.43 -2.81
CA ARG A 3 -7.76 9.34 -3.17
C ARG A 3 -6.84 8.66 -4.16
N THR A 4 -6.59 9.29 -5.29
CA THR A 4 -5.65 8.78 -6.30
C THR A 4 -4.33 9.52 -6.20
N ILE A 5 -3.22 8.78 -6.22
CA ILE A 5 -1.85 9.30 -6.13
C ILE A 5 -1.06 8.74 -7.31
N ALA A 6 -0.45 9.60 -8.12
CA ALA A 6 0.49 9.17 -9.14
C ALA A 6 1.88 8.97 -8.52
N CYS A 7 2.47 7.80 -8.73
CA CYS A 7 3.78 7.43 -8.23
C CYS A 7 4.77 7.32 -9.40
N ASN A 8 5.84 8.11 -9.33
CA ASN A 8 6.89 8.16 -10.33
C ASN A 8 8.23 7.90 -9.62
N ASP A 9 8.50 6.63 -9.29
CA ASP A 9 9.68 6.16 -8.55
C ASP A 9 9.84 6.77 -7.15
N SER A 10 8.75 7.29 -6.61
CA SER A 10 8.71 7.97 -5.32
C SER A 10 8.27 7.03 -4.20
N ILE A 11 8.50 7.48 -2.97
CA ILE A 11 8.04 6.80 -1.76
C ILE A 11 6.67 7.37 -1.38
N VAL A 12 5.69 6.48 -1.16
CA VAL A 12 4.34 6.86 -0.73
C VAL A 12 4.08 6.31 0.66
N SER A 13 3.53 7.16 1.53
CA SER A 13 3.07 6.76 2.87
C SER A 13 1.58 7.05 3.02
N VAL A 14 0.81 6.02 3.36
CA VAL A 14 -0.61 6.10 3.68
C VAL A 14 -0.76 5.89 5.17
N SER A 15 -1.37 6.85 5.87
CA SER A 15 -1.62 6.76 7.31
C SER A 15 -3.03 7.21 7.68
N GLY A 16 -3.58 6.65 8.76
CA GLY A 16 -4.90 7.00 9.29
C GLY A 16 -5.81 5.79 9.51
N MET A 17 -7.13 6.01 9.48
CA MET A 17 -8.13 4.97 9.73
C MET A 17 -9.18 4.94 8.62
N SER A 18 -9.45 3.75 8.07
CA SER A 18 -10.49 3.54 7.05
C SER A 18 -10.32 4.40 5.79
N ASN A 19 -9.08 4.57 5.32
CA ASN A 19 -8.79 5.25 4.06
C ASN A 19 -8.85 4.28 2.88
N THR A 20 -9.21 4.80 1.70
CA THR A 20 -9.12 4.09 0.42
C THR A 20 -8.24 4.91 -0.52
N VAL A 21 -7.07 4.35 -0.89
CA VAL A 21 -6.06 5.03 -1.72
C VAL A 21 -5.74 4.18 -2.94
N VAL A 22 -5.70 4.82 -4.11
CA VAL A 22 -5.29 4.19 -5.37
C VAL A 22 -4.00 4.85 -5.82
N ILE A 23 -2.98 4.07 -6.06
CA ILE A 23 -1.64 4.51 -6.44
C ILE A 23 -1.35 4.02 -7.85
N THR A 24 -1.20 4.93 -8.79
CA THR A 24 -0.95 4.59 -10.19
C THR A 24 0.51 4.81 -10.56
N GLY A 25 1.07 3.99 -11.44
CA GLY A 25 2.48 4.03 -11.82
C GLY A 25 3.40 3.17 -10.96
N HIS A 26 4.69 3.51 -10.92
CA HIS A 26 5.71 2.73 -10.21
C HIS A 26 6.18 3.46 -8.95
N CYS A 27 6.13 2.78 -7.80
CA CYS A 27 6.69 3.27 -6.55
C CYS A 27 7.95 2.49 -6.16
N THR A 28 8.93 3.18 -5.58
CA THR A 28 10.08 2.50 -4.97
C THR A 28 9.73 1.93 -3.60
N SER A 29 8.85 2.59 -2.84
CA SER A 29 8.38 2.07 -1.55
C SER A 29 6.99 2.57 -1.21
N LEU A 30 6.17 1.68 -0.64
CA LEU A 30 4.84 1.97 -0.12
C LEU A 30 4.77 1.58 1.35
N THR A 31 4.52 2.55 2.22
CA THR A 31 4.25 2.30 3.64
C THR A 31 2.78 2.55 3.94
N VAL A 32 2.08 1.55 4.48
CA VAL A 32 0.68 1.66 4.91
C VAL A 32 0.61 1.51 6.42
N SER A 33 0.14 2.54 7.11
CA SER A 33 0.08 2.60 8.55
C SER A 33 -1.28 3.01 9.12
N GLY A 34 -1.55 2.61 10.36
CA GLY A 34 -2.85 2.84 11.00
C GLY A 34 -3.79 1.63 10.89
N MET A 35 -5.10 1.85 10.73
CA MET A 35 -6.10 0.79 10.84
C MET A 35 -7.14 0.75 9.70
N ARG A 36 -7.41 -0.45 9.16
CA ARG A 36 -8.45 -0.65 8.12
C ARG A 36 -8.23 0.20 6.86
N ASN A 37 -6.99 0.47 6.48
CA ASN A 37 -6.72 1.16 5.21
C ASN A 37 -6.74 0.15 4.05
N SER A 38 -7.31 0.56 2.92
CA SER A 38 -7.32 -0.20 1.68
C SER A 38 -6.50 0.57 0.64
N VAL A 39 -5.44 -0.06 0.13
CA VAL A 39 -4.49 0.56 -0.79
C VAL A 39 -4.33 -0.32 -2.03
N THR A 40 -4.57 0.26 -3.21
CA THR A 40 -4.31 -0.39 -4.50
C THR A 40 -3.11 0.28 -5.15
N VAL A 41 -2.16 -0.49 -5.69
CA VAL A 41 -0.96 0.04 -6.35
C VAL A 41 -0.66 -0.72 -7.66
N ASP A 42 -0.33 0.00 -8.73
CA ASP A 42 -0.01 -0.63 -10.02
C ASP A 42 1.28 -1.46 -9.94
N SER A 43 2.38 -0.83 -9.51
CA SER A 43 3.67 -1.49 -9.33
C SER A 43 4.47 -0.85 -8.20
N VAL A 44 5.15 -1.68 -7.43
CA VAL A 44 6.00 -1.22 -6.32
C VAL A 44 7.10 -2.23 -6.00
N ASP A 45 8.27 -1.73 -5.58
CA ASP A 45 9.41 -2.58 -5.22
C ASP A 45 9.34 -3.09 -3.78
N THR A 46 8.80 -2.31 -2.85
CA THR A 46 8.69 -2.66 -1.43
C THR A 46 7.37 -2.21 -0.84
N ILE A 47 6.68 -3.10 -0.13
CA ILE A 47 5.43 -2.81 0.59
C ILE A 47 5.68 -3.04 2.08
N GLU A 48 5.42 -2.03 2.89
CA GLU A 48 5.50 -2.10 4.34
C GLU A 48 4.14 -1.80 4.97
N ALA A 49 3.49 -2.83 5.51
CA ALA A 49 2.23 -2.69 6.24
C ALA A 49 2.51 -2.59 7.76
N ALA A 50 2.54 -1.37 8.27
CA ALA A 50 2.80 -1.03 9.67
C ALA A 50 1.50 -0.62 10.39
N GLY A 51 0.66 -1.58 10.78
CA GLY A 51 -0.62 -1.28 11.43
C GLY A 51 -1.52 -2.50 11.61
N PHE A 52 -2.84 -2.28 11.69
CA PHE A 52 -3.82 -3.36 11.88
C PHE A 52 -4.92 -3.41 10.81
N ASN A 53 -5.23 -4.60 10.32
CA ASN A 53 -6.28 -4.83 9.32
C ASN A 53 -6.14 -3.98 8.05
N ASN A 54 -4.92 -3.67 7.61
CA ASN A 54 -4.71 -2.98 6.35
C ASN A 54 -4.76 -3.99 5.20
N GLU A 55 -5.34 -3.59 4.07
CA GLU A 55 -5.42 -4.38 2.85
C GLU A 55 -4.64 -3.67 1.76
N VAL A 56 -3.67 -4.38 1.17
CA VAL A 56 -2.85 -3.86 0.08
C VAL A 56 -2.96 -4.79 -1.11
N THR A 57 -3.39 -4.24 -2.24
CA THR A 57 -3.48 -4.95 -3.52
C THR A 57 -2.48 -4.34 -4.49
N TYR A 58 -1.60 -5.17 -5.05
CA TYR A 58 -0.68 -4.73 -6.10
C TYR A 58 -0.98 -5.45 -7.41
N HIS A 59 -0.90 -4.75 -8.55
CA HIS A 59 -1.23 -5.35 -9.86
C HIS A 59 -0.03 -6.09 -10.47
N SER A 60 1.16 -5.49 -10.42
CA SER A 60 2.34 -5.99 -11.13
C SER A 60 3.65 -5.81 -10.34
N GLY A 61 4.64 -6.65 -10.68
CA GLY A 61 5.93 -6.68 -10.00
C GLY A 61 6.00 -7.75 -8.91
N SER A 62 7.13 -7.76 -8.21
CA SER A 62 7.43 -8.70 -7.14
C SER A 62 7.95 -7.93 -5.93
N PRO A 63 7.07 -7.17 -5.23
CA PRO A 63 7.46 -6.34 -4.10
C PRO A 63 8.01 -7.19 -2.97
N LYS A 64 8.98 -6.64 -2.24
CA LYS A 64 9.33 -7.14 -0.93
C LYS A 64 8.26 -6.74 0.07
N ILE A 65 7.55 -7.71 0.62
CA ILE A 65 6.46 -7.47 1.57
C ILE A 65 7.02 -7.56 3.00
N SER A 66 6.84 -6.48 3.76
CA SER A 66 7.12 -6.40 5.20
C SER A 66 5.81 -6.12 5.93
N ASN A 67 5.51 -6.92 6.94
CA ASN A 67 4.28 -6.80 7.72
C ASN A 67 4.65 -6.55 9.18
N ALA A 68 4.73 -5.26 9.54
CA ALA A 68 5.19 -4.80 10.85
C ALA A 68 4.03 -4.63 11.86
N GLY A 69 2.87 -5.23 11.61
CA GLY A 69 1.71 -5.16 12.48
C GLY A 69 0.81 -6.40 12.40
N GLY A 70 -0.43 -6.31 12.88
CA GLY A 70 -1.33 -7.46 13.03
C GLY A 70 -2.44 -7.50 11.98
N SER A 71 -2.66 -8.68 11.38
CA SER A 71 -3.80 -8.92 10.49
C SER A 71 -3.84 -8.04 9.22
N ASN A 72 -2.70 -7.58 8.71
CA ASN A 72 -2.66 -6.95 7.40
C ASN A 72 -2.65 -8.02 6.30
N SER A 73 -3.38 -7.77 5.22
CA SER A 73 -3.44 -8.61 4.03
C SER A 73 -2.73 -7.91 2.88
N VAL A 74 -1.78 -8.58 2.24
CA VAL A 74 -1.08 -8.08 1.06
C VAL A 74 -1.18 -9.15 -0.01
N GLN A 75 -1.78 -8.82 -1.14
CA GLN A 75 -2.05 -9.77 -2.22
C GLN A 75 -1.90 -9.14 -3.59
N GLN A 76 -1.57 -9.96 -4.58
CA GLN A 76 -1.62 -9.57 -5.97
C GLN A 76 -3.07 -9.73 -6.48
N GLY A 77 -3.59 -8.74 -7.21
CA GLY A 77 -4.95 -8.76 -7.75
C GLY A 77 -5.15 -7.75 -8.87
#